data_AF-A0A7S7J1U7-F1
#
_entry.id   AF-A0A7S7J1U7-F1
#
_cell.length_a   1.000
_cell.length_b   1.000
_cell.length_c   1.000
_cell.angle_alpha   90.00
_cell.angle_beta   90.00
_cell.angle_gamma   90.00
#
_symmetry.space_group_name_H-M   'P 1'
#
loop_
_entity.id
_entity.type
_entity.pdbx_description
1 polymer ?
#
loop_
_entity_poly.entity_id
_entity_poly.type
_entity_poly.pdbx_seq_one_letter_code
_entity_poly.pdbx_strand_id
1 'polypeptide(L)'
;MEFRIIKSPSAGTVDILMRRMGPKVNEELRHADAVGLVQGRMIEMICAADIAEKAVGVTVEDVKGSCPQNMILIAIFGDTASVESAIQEIKYKLEEGKNIC
;
A
#
# COMPACT_ATOMS: atom_id res chain seq x y z
N MET A 1 4.70 9.68 -7.45
CA MET A 1 4.22 8.40 -6.92
C MET A 1 3.43 7.64 -7.96
N GLU A 2 3.60 6.33 -7.99
CA GLU A 2 2.80 5.41 -8.79
C GLU A 2 1.77 4.70 -7.92
N PHE A 3 0.58 4.50 -8.46
CA PHE A 3 -0.54 3.85 -7.80
C PHE A 3 -1.11 2.75 -8.70
N ARG A 4 -1.38 1.58 -8.15
CA ARG A 4 -2.14 0.50 -8.81
C ARG A 4 -3.12 -0.10 -7.81
N ILE A 5 -4.26 -0.57 -8.31
CA ILE A 5 -5.24 -1.32 -7.52
C ILE A 5 -5.43 -2.67 -8.20
N ILE A 6 -5.29 -3.74 -7.43
CA ILE A 6 -5.61 -5.10 -7.85
C ILE A 6 -6.89 -5.50 -7.12
N LYS A 7 -7.99 -5.61 -7.87
CA LYS A 7 -9.26 -6.15 -7.36
C LYS A 7 -9.24 -7.66 -7.49
N SER A 8 -9.73 -8.35 -6.47
CA SER A 8 -9.75 -9.81 -6.38
C SER A 8 -8.39 -10.43 -6.76
N PRO A 9 -7.31 -10.10 -6.02
CA PRO A 9 -5.97 -10.57 -6.35
C PRO A 9 -5.92 -12.10 -6.39
N SER A 10 -5.23 -12.66 -7.39
CA SER A 10 -5.05 -14.11 -7.45
C SER A 10 -4.21 -14.60 -6.28
N ALA A 11 -4.43 -15.84 -5.83
CA ALA A 11 -3.67 -16.44 -4.72
C ALA A 11 -2.14 -16.34 -4.93
N GLY A 12 -1.66 -16.60 -6.15
CA GLY A 12 -0.24 -16.46 -6.48
C GLY A 12 0.29 -15.02 -6.37
N THR A 13 -0.55 -14.01 -6.61
CA THR A 13 -0.19 -12.60 -6.43
C THR A 13 -0.04 -12.26 -4.95
N VAL A 14 -1.00 -12.70 -4.13
CA VAL A 14 -0.96 -12.57 -2.67
C VAL A 14 0.29 -13.27 -2.11
N ASP A 15 0.59 -14.50 -2.55
CA ASP A 15 1.79 -15.23 -2.13
C ASP A 15 3.10 -14.50 -2.45
N ILE A 16 3.15 -13.79 -3.57
CA ILE A 16 4.32 -12.95 -3.91
C ILE A 16 4.44 -11.79 -2.93
N LEU A 17 3.34 -11.13 -2.57
CA LEU A 17 3.35 -10.04 -1.61
C LEU A 17 3.74 -10.54 -0.21
N MET A 18 3.14 -11.62 0.27
CA MET A 18 3.41 -12.19 1.60
C MET A 18 4.91 -12.49 1.81
N ARG A 19 5.56 -13.07 0.79
CA ARG A 19 7.01 -13.36 0.84
C ARG A 19 7.89 -12.12 0.92
N ARG A 20 7.39 -10.95 0.49
CA ARG A 20 8.13 -9.69 0.44
C ARG A 20 7.90 -8.79 1.65
N MET A 21 6.81 -9.00 2.40
CA MET A 21 6.46 -8.19 3.58
C MET A 21 7.16 -8.66 4.86
N GLY A 22 7.72 -9.88 4.86
CA GLY A 22 8.57 -10.40 5.92
C GLY A 22 7.86 -11.41 6.84
N PRO A 23 8.51 -11.86 7.93
CA PRO A 23 8.07 -13.03 8.69
C PRO A 23 6.92 -12.78 9.69
N LYS A 24 6.45 -11.54 9.85
CA LYS A 24 5.45 -11.16 10.87
C LYS A 24 4.11 -10.70 10.29
N VAL A 25 3.87 -10.99 9.02
CA VAL A 25 2.68 -10.52 8.31
C VAL A 25 1.44 -11.27 8.80
N ASN A 26 0.33 -10.55 8.97
CA ASN A 26 -0.94 -11.16 9.34
C ASN A 26 -1.47 -12.04 8.18
N GLU A 27 -1.68 -13.33 8.44
CA GLU A 27 -2.22 -14.28 7.46
C GLU A 27 -3.65 -13.94 7.00
N GLU A 28 -4.41 -13.15 7.78
CA GLU A 28 -5.74 -12.67 7.39
C GLU A 28 -5.70 -11.80 6.12
N LEU A 29 -4.57 -11.12 5.84
CA LEU A 29 -4.38 -10.30 4.65
C LEU A 29 -4.49 -11.10 3.34
N ARG A 30 -4.39 -12.43 3.42
CA ARG A 30 -4.58 -13.30 2.26
C ARG A 30 -6.00 -13.28 1.70
N HIS A 31 -6.97 -12.87 2.51
CA HIS A 31 -8.38 -12.84 2.15
C HIS A 31 -8.88 -11.44 1.76
N ALA A 32 -7.98 -10.48 1.56
CA ALA A 32 -8.36 -9.14 1.14
C ALA A 32 -9.03 -9.15 -0.25
N ASP A 33 -10.14 -8.43 -0.38
CA ASP A 33 -10.84 -8.30 -1.67
C ASP A 33 -10.05 -7.44 -2.66
N ALA A 34 -9.22 -6.52 -2.16
CA ALA A 34 -8.36 -5.67 -2.98
C ALA A 34 -7.02 -5.39 -2.32
N VAL A 35 -6.03 -5.09 -3.17
CA VAL A 35 -4.72 -4.59 -2.75
C VAL A 35 -4.37 -3.33 -3.51
N GLY A 36 -4.12 -2.26 -2.77
CA GLY A 36 -3.53 -1.03 -3.27
C GLY A 36 -2.01 -1.12 -3.25
N LEU A 37 -1.35 -0.84 -4.36
CA LEU A 37 0.10 -0.78 -4.46
C LEU A 37 0.53 0.67 -4.68
N VAL A 38 1.40 1.16 -3.81
CA VAL A 38 1.87 2.54 -3.85
C VAL A 38 3.39 2.56 -3.81
N GLN A 39 4.00 3.22 -4.79
CA GLN A 39 5.46 3.33 -4.91
C GLN A 39 5.88 4.80 -5.11
N GLY A 40 7.02 5.18 -4.52
CA GLY A 40 7.50 6.54 -4.52
C GLY A 40 8.86 6.69 -3.85
N ARG A 41 9.24 7.93 -3.53
CA ARG A 41 10.44 8.23 -2.74
C ARG A 41 10.22 7.82 -1.29
N MET A 42 11.29 7.46 -0.57
CA MET A 42 11.20 7.00 0.82
C MET A 42 10.35 7.92 1.71
N ILE A 43 10.58 9.24 1.68
CA ILE A 43 9.78 10.20 2.47
C ILE A 43 8.29 10.18 2.10
N GLU A 44 7.98 10.06 0.81
CA GLU A 44 6.60 9.98 0.33
C GLU A 44 5.92 8.71 0.81
N MET A 45 6.66 7.60 0.86
CA MET A 45 6.14 6.31 1.31
C MET A 45 5.78 6.31 2.79
N ILE A 46 6.61 6.95 3.64
CA ILE A 46 6.31 7.08 5.07
C ILE A 46 5.05 7.93 5.28
N CYS A 47 4.92 9.05 4.56
CA CYS A 47 3.71 9.88 4.62
C CYS A 47 2.47 9.13 4.09
N ALA A 48 2.60 8.43 2.96
CA ALA A 48 1.49 7.68 2.38
C ALA A 48 1.02 6.54 3.29
N ALA A 49 1.96 5.85 3.96
CA ALA A 49 1.63 4.82 4.93
C ALA A 49 0.82 5.37 6.11
N ASP A 50 1.25 6.49 6.71
CA ASP A 50 0.52 7.15 7.80
C ASP A 50 -0.89 7.62 7.37
N ILE A 51 -1.04 8.11 6.14
CA ILE A 51 -2.35 8.50 5.59
C ILE A 51 -3.25 7.27 5.44
N ALA A 52 -2.73 6.17 4.86
CA ALA A 52 -3.51 4.96 4.64
C ALA A 52 -3.87 4.22 5.94
N GLU A 53 -2.96 4.13 6.92
CA GLU A 53 -3.22 3.50 8.23
C GLU A 53 -4.37 4.18 9.01
N LYS A 54 -4.65 5.45 8.73
CA LYS A 54 -5.79 6.18 9.33
C LYS A 54 -7.12 5.87 8.65
N ALA A 55 -7.11 5.25 7.48
CA ALA A 55 -8.33 4.85 6.79
C ALA A 55 -8.93 3.60 7.46
N VAL A 56 -10.26 3.57 7.58
CA VAL A 56 -10.96 2.45 8.20
C VAL A 56 -11.02 1.26 7.23
N GLY A 57 -10.74 0.07 7.76
CA GLY A 57 -10.88 -1.19 7.01
C GLY A 57 -9.72 -1.49 6.07
N VAL A 58 -8.56 -0.88 6.28
CA VAL A 58 -7.33 -1.24 5.58
C VAL A 58 -6.21 -1.61 6.55
N THR A 59 -5.26 -2.40 6.05
CA THR A 59 -3.98 -2.69 6.71
C THR A 59 -2.85 -2.36 5.74
N VAL A 60 -1.80 -1.66 6.21
CA VAL A 60 -0.67 -1.26 5.37
C VAL A 60 0.57 -2.08 5.72
N GLU A 61 1.22 -2.63 4.70
CA GLU A 61 2.43 -3.42 4.85
C GLU A 61 3.53 -2.92 3.92
N ASP A 62 4.77 -2.90 4.41
CA ASP A 62 5.95 -2.57 3.60
C ASP A 62 6.37 -3.79 2.75
N VAL A 63 6.55 -3.59 1.46
CA VAL A 63 6.91 -4.62 0.49
C VAL A 63 8.36 -4.44 0.07
N LYS A 64 9.23 -5.31 0.57
CA LYS A 64 10.67 -5.20 0.36
C LYS A 64 11.08 -5.67 -1.04
N GLY A 65 11.79 -4.79 -1.75
CA GLY A 65 12.52 -5.16 -2.95
C GLY A 65 13.71 -6.08 -2.64
N SER A 66 14.21 -6.77 -3.66
CA SER A 66 15.41 -7.63 -3.52
C SER A 66 16.71 -6.84 -3.42
N CYS A 67 16.71 -5.56 -3.78
CA CYS A 67 17.85 -4.65 -3.68
C CYS A 67 17.51 -3.51 -2.72
N PRO A 68 18.32 -3.27 -1.66
CA PRO A 68 17.97 -2.36 -0.56
C PRO A 68 17.96 -0.88 -0.94
N GLN A 69 18.47 -0.50 -2.12
CA GLN A 69 18.78 0.91 -2.36
C GLN A 69 17.62 1.76 -2.88
N ASN A 70 16.54 1.23 -3.49
CA ASN A 70 15.55 2.11 -4.15
C ASN A 70 14.13 1.56 -4.40
N MET A 71 13.70 0.45 -3.78
CA MET A 71 12.30 -0.03 -3.94
C MET A 71 11.60 -0.13 -2.59
N ILE A 72 10.95 0.97 -2.19
CA ILE A 72 9.97 1.00 -1.11
C ILE A 72 8.60 1.07 -1.76
N LEU A 73 7.87 -0.03 -1.67
CA LEU A 73 6.50 -0.19 -2.11
C LEU A 73 5.69 -0.49 -0.86
N ILE A 74 4.56 0.19 -0.64
CA ILE A 74 3.61 -0.26 0.38
C ILE A 74 2.43 -0.95 -0.30
N ALA A 75 1.92 -1.99 0.35
CA ALA A 75 0.69 -2.68 0.00
C ALA A 75 -0.40 -2.34 1.02
N ILE A 76 -1.56 -1.93 0.53
CA ILE A 76 -2.74 -1.55 1.32
C ILE A 76 -3.80 -2.61 1.07
N PHE A 77 -4.05 -3.47 2.04
CA PHE A 77 -5.01 -4.57 1.98
C PHE A 77 -6.34 -4.15 2.57
N GLY A 78 -7.46 -4.57 2.00
CA GLY A 78 -8.79 -4.31 2.54
C GLY A 78 -9.90 -4.73 1.58
N ASP A 79 -11.12 -4.29 1.85
CA ASP A 79 -12.17 -4.35 0.84
C ASP A 79 -11.91 -3.36 -0.31
N THR A 80 -12.59 -3.56 -1.45
CA THR A 80 -12.35 -2.72 -2.64
C THR A 80 -12.61 -1.24 -2.38
N ALA A 81 -13.67 -0.90 -1.63
CA ALA A 81 -14.06 0.49 -1.40
C ALA A 81 -13.09 1.18 -0.44
N SER A 82 -12.69 0.52 0.64
CA SER A 82 -11.71 1.01 1.61
C SER A 82 -10.34 1.24 0.96
N VAL A 83 -9.87 0.32 0.12
CA VAL A 83 -8.60 0.47 -0.62
C VAL A 83 -8.67 1.64 -1.61
N GLU A 84 -9.75 1.77 -2.37
CA GLU A 84 -9.94 2.90 -3.28
C GLU A 84 -9.96 4.24 -2.53
N SER A 85 -10.70 4.30 -1.41
CA SER A 85 -10.78 5.51 -0.57
C SER A 85 -9.41 5.89 0.01
N ALA A 86 -8.65 4.92 0.54
CA ALA A 86 -7.32 5.17 1.08
C ALA A 86 -6.35 5.71 0.00
N ILE A 87 -6.39 5.16 -1.22
CA ILE A 87 -5.57 5.65 -2.33
C ILE A 87 -5.98 7.05 -2.77
N GLN A 88 -7.27 7.37 -2.79
CA GLN A 88 -7.73 8.72 -3.13
C GLN A 88 -7.28 9.74 -2.07
N GLU A 89 -7.35 9.39 -0.79
CA GLU A 89 -6.89 10.24 0.29
C GLU A 89 -5.38 10.54 0.20
N ILE A 90 -4.57 9.52 -0.13
CA ILE A 90 -3.13 9.73 -0.38
C ILE A 90 -2.93 10.72 -1.54
N LYS A 91 -3.63 10.54 -2.66
CA LYS A 91 -3.52 11.45 -3.81
C LYS A 91 -3.91 12.88 -3.46
N TYR A 92 -5.03 13.05 -2.77
CA TYR A 92 -5.55 14.35 -2.34
C TYR A 92 -4.55 15.08 -1.45
N LYS A 93 -4.03 14.44 -0.39
CA LYS A 93 -3.07 15.06 0.53
C LYS A 93 -1.71 15.35 -0.11
N LEU A 94 -1.30 14.57 -1.10
CA LEU A 94 -0.09 14.88 -1.88
C LEU A 94 -0.28 16.09 -2.79
N GLU A 95 -1.48 16.31 -3.33
CA GLU A 95 -1.80 17.50 -4.11
C GLU A 95 -1.91 18.75 -3.21
N GLU A 96 -2.50 18.64 -2.02
CA GLU A 96 -2.50 19.72 -1.03
C GLU A 96 -1.08 20.07 -0.55
N GLY A 97 -0.25 19.05 -0.27
CA GLY A 97 1.13 19.21 0.20
C GLY A 97 2.07 19.84 -0.83
N LYS A 98 1.77 19.76 -2.13
CA LYS A 98 2.52 20.46 -3.18
C LYS A 98 2.39 21.98 -3.12
N ASN A 99 1.38 22.51 -2.44
CA ASN A 99 1.16 23.96 -2.30
C ASN A 99 1.87 24.57 -1.07
N ILE A 100 2.66 23.78 -0.34
CA ILE A 100 3.37 24.20 0.88
C ILE A 100 4.88 24.34 0.62
N CYS A 101 5.31 24.43 -0.64
CA CYS A 101 6.71 24.58 -1.05
C CYS A 101 6.86 25.66 -2.12
#